data_AF-A0AAE4K5U4-F1
#
_entry.id   AF-A0AAE4K5U4-F1
#
_cell.length_a   1.000
_cell.length_b   1.000
_cell.length_c   1.000
_cell.angle_alpha   90.00
_cell.angle_beta   90.00
_cell.angle_gamma   90.00
#
_symmetry.space_group_name_H-M   'P 1'
#
loop_
_entity.id
_entity.type
_entity.pdbx_description
1 polymer ?
#
loop_
_entity_poly.entity_id
_entity_poly.type
_entity_poly.pdbx_seq_one_letter_code
_entity_poly.pdbx_strand_id
1 'polypeptide(L)'
;METHAQCQVTLAQVETGELIKISGTIRHYTCERGEASFVLTRKDKAKMGMVSVALAAAGMGGQAIATASNSASLQEEADYVEFDLGGKKVKGWLWRSPFKEGDVVDAAVVWKGEYFELVALANPGDRTIALYPHCVRGRRAFYTLVFRWWFIFAGIYAAVLTFLLFSFEPFNEYLFQLPFWICWGGLVISATFVIFMLMLQWTPFGKAAQRVFSVLGLRDPSGVDLKKTTKAQRKPGDPPEMGAFFFRY
;
A
#
# COMPACT_ATOMS: atom_id res chain seq x y z
N MET A 1 -22.45 12.12 20.56
CA MET A 1 -23.03 12.08 19.21
C MET A 1 -21.86 12.18 18.25
N GLU A 2 -21.22 11.07 17.94
CA GLU A 2 -20.10 10.99 17.00
C GLU A 2 -20.60 10.25 15.77
N THR A 3 -20.99 11.00 14.75
CA THR A 3 -21.22 10.49 13.41
C THR A 3 -19.87 10.09 12.83
N HIS A 4 -19.39 8.90 13.18
CA HIS A 4 -18.38 8.21 12.41
C HIS A 4 -18.95 7.98 11.01
N ALA A 5 -18.56 8.83 10.06
CA ALA A 5 -18.92 8.69 8.65
C ALA A 5 -18.44 7.31 8.16
N GLN A 6 -19.37 6.37 8.15
CA GLN A 6 -19.22 5.07 7.53
C GLN A 6 -19.17 5.29 6.01
N CYS A 7 -17.99 5.17 5.39
CA CYS A 7 -17.94 4.92 3.96
C CYS A 7 -16.73 4.07 3.59
N GLN A 8 -17.04 2.80 3.29
CA GLN A 8 -16.13 1.74 2.89
C GLN A 8 -15.92 1.77 1.37
N VAL A 9 -14.79 2.27 0.90
CA VAL A 9 -14.12 1.55 -0.19
C VAL A 9 -13.43 0.37 0.46
N THR A 10 -13.92 -0.84 0.21
CA THR A 10 -13.06 -2.00 0.40
C THR A 10 -12.18 -2.11 -0.82
N LEU A 11 -10.88 -2.36 -0.66
CA LEU A 11 -9.97 -2.63 -1.79
C LEU A 11 -10.52 -3.69 -2.75
N ALA A 12 -11.30 -4.63 -2.21
CA ALA A 12 -12.06 -5.62 -2.96
C ALA A 12 -12.98 -5.00 -4.03
N GLN A 13 -13.65 -3.88 -3.72
CA GLN A 13 -14.51 -3.17 -4.68
C GLN A 13 -13.71 -2.41 -5.74
N VAL A 14 -12.51 -1.90 -5.42
CA VAL A 14 -11.60 -1.36 -6.47
C VAL A 14 -11.08 -2.50 -7.37
N GLU A 15 -10.95 -3.70 -6.82
CA GLU A 15 -10.54 -4.90 -7.55
C GLU A 15 -11.67 -5.55 -8.38
N THR A 16 -12.94 -5.20 -8.17
CA THR A 16 -14.09 -5.82 -8.89
C THR A 16 -15.06 -4.85 -9.55
N GLY A 17 -15.12 -3.59 -9.10
CA GLY A 17 -16.00 -2.56 -9.63
C GLY A 17 -15.51 -1.98 -10.96
N GLU A 18 -16.46 -1.46 -11.74
CA GLU A 18 -16.19 -0.74 -12.98
C GLU A 18 -15.58 0.63 -12.65
N LEU A 19 -14.30 0.81 -12.94
CA LEU A 19 -13.62 2.09 -12.81
C LEU A 19 -13.85 2.93 -14.07
N ILE A 20 -14.32 4.15 -13.86
CA ILE A 20 -14.63 5.09 -14.92
C ILE A 20 -13.72 6.31 -14.79
N LYS A 21 -13.16 6.76 -15.91
CA LYS A 21 -12.46 8.05 -15.99
C LYS A 21 -13.47 9.15 -16.22
N ILE A 22 -13.46 10.19 -15.38
CA ILE A 22 -14.18 11.43 -15.59
C ILE A 22 -13.19 12.60 -15.59
N SER A 23 -13.31 13.49 -16.56
CA SER A 23 -12.42 14.64 -16.72
C SER A 23 -13.23 15.93 -16.62
N GLY A 24 -12.69 16.94 -15.95
CA GLY A 24 -13.41 18.19 -15.76
C GLY A 24 -12.69 19.16 -14.82
N THR A 25 -13.33 20.30 -14.58
CA THR A 25 -12.87 21.31 -13.63
C THR A 25 -13.47 21.05 -12.26
N ILE A 26 -12.64 21.06 -11.23
CA ILE A 26 -13.07 20.94 -9.84
C ILE A 26 -13.96 22.13 -9.47
N ARG A 27 -15.15 21.84 -8.91
CA ARG A 27 -16.05 22.81 -8.31
C ARG A 27 -16.49 22.38 -6.90
N HIS A 28 -16.78 23.35 -6.03
CA HIS A 28 -17.23 23.13 -4.65
C HIS A 28 -16.29 22.22 -3.83
N TYR A 29 -14.99 22.43 -3.97
CA TYR A 29 -13.98 21.61 -3.33
C TYR A 29 -13.96 21.77 -1.81
N THR A 30 -14.23 20.67 -1.12
CA THR A 30 -14.12 20.54 0.34
C THR A 30 -13.08 19.47 0.66
N CYS A 31 -12.19 19.77 1.61
CA CYS A 31 -11.13 18.86 2.03
C CYS A 31 -11.08 18.85 3.56
N GLU A 32 -11.39 17.69 4.15
CA GLU A 32 -11.35 17.48 5.58
C GLU A 32 -10.32 16.39 5.91
N ARG A 33 -9.45 16.65 6.88
CA ARG A 33 -8.46 15.67 7.32
C ARG A 33 -9.08 14.77 8.38
N GLY A 34 -9.06 13.47 8.14
CA GLY A 34 -9.63 12.47 9.04
C GLY A 34 -8.72 11.25 9.20
N GLU A 35 -8.96 10.48 10.26
CA GLU A 35 -8.30 9.20 10.47
C GLU A 35 -9.21 8.08 9.96
N ALA A 36 -8.66 7.24 9.07
CA ALA A 36 -9.37 6.05 8.60
C ALA A 36 -8.41 4.87 8.44
N SER A 37 -8.97 3.67 8.59
CA SER A 37 -8.23 2.41 8.47
C SER A 37 -8.31 1.90 7.04
N PHE A 38 -7.30 2.20 6.23
CA PHE A 38 -7.24 1.84 4.81
C PHE A 38 -6.66 0.44 4.55
N VAL A 39 -5.86 -0.08 5.48
CA VAL A 39 -5.16 -1.37 5.34
C VAL A 39 -6.00 -2.55 5.83
N LEU A 40 -6.72 -2.38 6.94
CA LEU A 40 -7.55 -3.44 7.54
C LEU A 40 -9.03 -3.17 7.35
N THR A 41 -9.72 -4.17 6.79
CA THR A 41 -11.18 -4.20 6.76
C THR A 41 -11.71 -4.49 8.16
N ARG A 42 -12.96 -4.11 8.46
CA ARG A 42 -13.65 -4.47 9.72
C ARG A 42 -13.61 -5.99 9.99
N LYS A 43 -13.71 -6.80 8.94
CA LYS A 43 -13.59 -8.27 8.99
C LYS A 43 -12.19 -8.72 9.42
N ASP A 44 -11.15 -8.03 8.96
CA ASP A 44 -9.75 -8.34 9.30
C ASP A 44 -9.46 -7.94 10.74
N LYS A 45 -9.96 -6.79 11.20
CA LYS A 45 -9.89 -6.39 12.61
C LYS A 45 -10.58 -7.41 13.53
N ALA A 46 -11.76 -7.90 13.14
CA ALA A 46 -12.46 -8.94 13.89
C ALA A 46 -11.67 -10.27 13.93
N LYS A 47 -11.07 -10.67 12.80
CA LYS A 47 -10.18 -11.85 12.75
C LYS A 47 -8.95 -11.68 13.63
N MET A 48 -8.27 -10.53 13.58
CA MET A 48 -7.12 -10.24 14.43
C MET A 48 -7.51 -10.20 15.91
N GLY A 49 -8.69 -9.69 16.24
CA GLY A 49 -9.28 -9.80 17.57
C GLY A 49 -9.42 -11.25 18.03
N MET A 50 -10.02 -12.12 17.22
CA MET A 50 -10.15 -13.55 17.53
C MET A 50 -8.79 -14.24 17.68
N VAL A 51 -7.82 -13.94 16.80
CA VAL A 51 -6.45 -14.47 16.88
C VAL A 51 -5.78 -14.02 18.18
N SER A 52 -5.93 -12.75 18.56
CA SER A 52 -5.35 -12.23 19.80
C SER A 52 -5.89 -12.95 21.05
N VAL A 53 -7.20 -13.24 21.07
CA VAL A 53 -7.85 -14.00 22.15
C VAL A 53 -7.34 -15.45 22.19
N ALA A 54 -7.23 -16.10 21.03
CA ALA A 54 -6.70 -17.46 20.94
C ALA A 54 -5.23 -17.53 21.40
N LEU A 55 -4.40 -16.57 21.00
CA LEU A 55 -3.00 -16.46 21.43
C LEU A 55 -2.90 -16.23 22.95
N ALA A 56 -3.76 -15.40 23.52
CA ALA A 56 -3.82 -15.17 24.96
C ALA A 56 -4.21 -16.46 25.70
N ALA A 57 -5.22 -17.18 25.22
CA ALA A 57 -5.64 -18.46 25.78
C ALA A 57 -4.53 -19.54 25.68
N ALA A 58 -3.69 -19.47 24.65
CA ALA A 58 -2.53 -20.34 24.47
C ALA A 58 -1.29 -19.92 25.29
N GLY A 59 -1.40 -18.92 26.18
CA GLY A 59 -0.29 -18.43 27.01
C GLY A 59 0.72 -17.55 26.27
N MET A 60 0.45 -17.17 25.01
CA MET A 60 1.31 -16.31 24.19
C MET A 60 0.98 -14.82 24.37
N GLY A 61 1.00 -14.33 25.62
CA GLY A 61 0.56 -12.98 25.99
C GLY A 61 1.25 -11.84 25.21
N GLY A 62 2.56 -11.94 24.98
CA GLY A 62 3.30 -10.95 24.19
C GLY A 62 2.81 -10.86 22.73
N GLN A 63 2.52 -12.00 22.10
CA GLN A 63 2.00 -12.04 20.73
C GLN A 63 0.53 -11.60 20.66
N ALA A 64 -0.26 -11.92 21.69
CA ALA A 64 -1.63 -11.44 21.82
C ALA A 64 -1.69 -9.91 21.91
N ILE A 65 -0.83 -9.29 22.75
CA ILE A 65 -0.72 -7.83 22.87
C ILE A 65 -0.23 -7.22 21.56
N ALA A 66 0.78 -7.81 20.90
CA ALA A 66 1.24 -7.33 19.61
C ALA A 66 0.15 -7.40 18.53
N THR A 67 -0.68 -8.44 18.53
CA THR A 67 -1.78 -8.59 17.57
C THR A 67 -2.91 -7.60 17.85
N ALA A 68 -3.28 -7.42 19.13
CA ALA A 68 -4.31 -6.47 19.55
C ALA A 68 -3.90 -5.02 19.28
N SER A 69 -2.67 -4.64 19.65
CA SER A 69 -2.13 -3.29 19.41
C SER A 69 -2.08 -2.94 17.92
N ASN A 70 -1.60 -3.84 17.07
CA ASN A 70 -1.61 -3.64 15.62
C ASN A 70 -3.04 -3.44 15.06
N SER A 71 -4.05 -4.12 15.60
CA SER A 71 -5.44 -3.94 15.16
C SER A 71 -6.01 -2.54 15.48
N ALA A 72 -5.51 -1.92 16.55
CA ALA A 72 -5.92 -0.62 17.04
C ALA A 72 -5.15 0.55 16.40
N SER A 73 -3.85 0.35 16.11
CA SER A 73 -2.94 1.41 15.67
C SER A 73 -2.90 1.67 14.16
N LEU A 74 -3.54 0.83 13.33
CA LEU A 74 -3.56 0.99 11.85
C LEU A 74 -4.56 2.06 11.37
N GLN A 75 -4.76 3.12 12.14
CA GLN A 75 -5.48 4.32 11.70
C GLN A 75 -4.46 5.23 11.03
N GLU A 76 -4.66 5.53 9.76
CA GLU A 76 -3.80 6.44 9.01
C GLU A 76 -4.56 7.73 8.76
N GLU A 77 -3.88 8.87 8.91
CA GLU A 77 -4.42 10.17 8.52
C GLU A 77 -4.50 10.26 6.99
N ALA A 78 -5.65 10.66 6.47
CA ALA A 78 -5.87 10.93 5.06
C ALA A 78 -6.85 12.10 4.89
N ASP A 79 -6.82 12.70 3.69
CA ASP A 79 -7.72 13.79 3.35
C ASP A 79 -8.96 13.22 2.66
N TYR A 80 -10.12 13.45 3.26
CA TYR A 80 -11.40 13.18 2.66
C TYR A 80 -11.82 14.39 1.82
N VAL A 81 -12.01 14.14 0.53
CA VAL A 81 -12.33 15.19 -0.45
C VAL A 81 -13.73 15.01 -1.00
N GLU A 82 -14.46 16.12 -1.10
CA GLU A 82 -15.76 16.19 -1.76
C GLU A 82 -15.72 17.33 -2.79
N PHE A 83 -16.11 17.04 -4.03
CA PHE A 83 -16.18 18.05 -5.09
C PHE A 83 -17.14 17.63 -6.22
N ASP A 84 -17.52 18.60 -7.02
CA ASP A 84 -18.28 18.43 -8.24
C ASP A 84 -17.35 18.45 -9.45
N LEU A 85 -17.52 17.48 -10.35
CA LEU A 85 -16.76 17.40 -11.59
C LEU A 85 -17.73 17.19 -12.77
N GLY A 86 -17.91 18.26 -13.56
CA GLY A 86 -18.85 18.24 -14.69
C GLY A 86 -20.31 17.95 -14.30
N GLY A 87 -20.75 18.42 -13.13
CA GLY A 87 -22.10 18.18 -12.60
C GLY A 87 -22.30 16.83 -11.91
N LYS A 88 -21.24 16.04 -11.74
CA LYS A 88 -21.24 14.78 -10.99
C LYS A 88 -20.60 15.01 -9.62
N LYS A 89 -21.30 14.61 -8.55
CA LYS A 89 -20.78 14.63 -7.18
C LYS A 89 -19.77 13.50 -6.98
N VAL A 90 -18.55 13.88 -6.62
CA VAL A 90 -17.43 12.98 -6.38
C VAL A 90 -16.98 13.11 -4.93
N LYS A 91 -16.81 11.99 -4.25
CA LYS A 91 -16.38 11.94 -2.85
C LYS A 91 -15.39 10.82 -2.64
N GLY A 92 -14.36 10.99 -1.83
CA GLY A 92 -13.51 9.87 -1.48
C GLY A 92 -12.26 10.25 -0.72
N TRP A 93 -11.45 9.25 -0.42
CA TRP A 93 -10.23 9.41 0.36
C TRP A 93 -9.02 9.50 -0.55
N LEU A 94 -8.24 10.56 -0.34
CA LEU A 94 -6.90 10.70 -0.91
C LEU A 94 -5.89 10.71 0.22
N TRP A 95 -4.70 10.16 0.00
CA TRP A 95 -3.70 10.11 1.06
C TRP A 95 -3.36 11.51 1.60
N ARG A 96 -3.35 12.49 0.71
CA ARG A 96 -3.48 13.91 1.01
C ARG A 96 -4.22 14.51 -0.19
N SER A 97 -4.62 15.78 -0.24
CA SER A 97 -4.94 16.45 -1.52
C SER A 97 -4.10 17.71 -1.82
N PRO A 98 -3.48 17.86 -3.02
CA PRO A 98 -2.73 19.07 -3.41
C PRO A 98 -3.54 19.98 -4.34
N PHE A 99 -4.79 19.60 -4.66
CA PHE A 99 -5.62 20.25 -5.67
C PHE A 99 -6.39 21.42 -5.09
N LYS A 100 -6.79 22.32 -5.97
CA LYS A 100 -7.56 23.51 -5.62
C LYS A 100 -8.79 23.65 -6.50
N GLU A 101 -9.74 24.45 -6.02
CA GLU A 101 -10.90 24.87 -6.80
C GLU A 101 -10.46 25.47 -8.15
N GLY A 102 -11.06 25.02 -9.25
CA GLY A 102 -10.72 25.49 -10.59
C GLY A 102 -9.63 24.68 -11.32
N ASP A 103 -8.99 23.71 -10.66
CA ASP A 103 -8.04 22.82 -11.34
C ASP A 103 -8.76 21.90 -12.34
N VAL A 104 -8.12 21.68 -13.50
CA VAL A 104 -8.58 20.70 -14.50
C VAL A 104 -7.95 19.36 -14.18
N VAL A 105 -8.78 18.37 -13.87
CA VAL A 105 -8.34 17.07 -13.38
C VAL A 105 -9.07 15.91 -14.05
N ASP A 106 -8.36 14.78 -14.09
CA ASP A 106 -8.82 13.47 -14.48
C ASP A 106 -9.03 12.64 -13.21
N ALA A 107 -10.27 12.33 -12.87
CA ALA A 107 -10.62 11.49 -11.73
C ALA A 107 -10.93 10.06 -12.20
N ALA A 108 -10.37 9.08 -11.51
CA ALA A 108 -10.76 7.68 -11.60
C ALA A 108 -11.74 7.37 -10.48
N VAL A 109 -12.98 7.04 -10.84
CA VAL A 109 -14.10 6.88 -9.89
C VAL A 109 -14.78 5.52 -10.04
N VAL A 110 -15.40 5.06 -8.95
CA VAL A 110 -16.29 3.88 -8.93
C VAL A 110 -17.70 4.36 -8.61
N TRP A 111 -18.69 3.89 -9.36
CA TRP A 111 -20.09 4.24 -9.11
C TRP A 111 -20.64 3.46 -7.91
N LYS A 112 -21.15 4.18 -6.90
CA LYS A 112 -21.72 3.61 -5.67
C LYS A 112 -23.27 3.69 -5.63
N GLY A 113 -23.91 4.02 -6.74
CA GLY A 113 -25.38 4.13 -6.87
C GLY A 113 -25.92 5.52 -6.59
N GLU A 114 -25.36 6.23 -5.61
CA GLU A 114 -25.83 7.57 -5.21
C GLU A 114 -24.78 8.68 -5.46
N TYR A 115 -23.50 8.33 -5.35
CA TYR A 115 -22.37 9.22 -5.63
C TYR A 115 -21.23 8.47 -6.34
N PHE A 116 -20.29 9.23 -6.90
CA PHE A 116 -19.05 8.68 -7.46
C PHE A 116 -17.97 8.65 -6.37
N GLU A 117 -17.47 7.45 -6.07
CA GLU A 117 -16.41 7.29 -5.09
C GLU A 117 -15.04 7.44 -5.76
N LEU A 118 -14.23 8.39 -5.26
CA LEU A 118 -12.93 8.72 -5.80
C LEU A 118 -11.88 7.70 -5.40
N VAL A 119 -11.14 7.18 -6.38
CA VAL A 119 -10.02 6.26 -6.16
C VAL A 119 -8.67 6.93 -6.46
N ALA A 120 -8.62 7.79 -7.48
CA ALA A 120 -7.46 8.62 -7.75
C ALA A 120 -7.85 9.87 -8.52
N LEU A 121 -7.04 10.90 -8.34
CA LEU A 121 -7.22 12.21 -8.96
C LEU A 121 -5.89 12.66 -9.56
N ALA A 122 -5.88 12.97 -10.85
CA ALA A 122 -4.69 13.38 -11.58
C ALA A 122 -4.90 14.74 -12.24
N ASN A 123 -3.95 15.66 -12.11
CA ASN A 123 -3.90 16.89 -12.89
C ASN A 123 -2.95 16.68 -14.08
N PRO A 124 -3.45 16.59 -15.32
CA PRO A 124 -2.62 16.38 -16.50
C PRO A 124 -1.72 17.58 -16.84
N GLY A 125 -2.04 18.79 -16.39
CA GLY A 125 -1.24 20.00 -16.61
C GLY A 125 0.06 19.97 -15.82
N ASP A 126 -0.03 19.77 -14.51
CA ASP A 126 1.13 19.72 -13.61
C ASP A 126 1.79 18.33 -13.52
N ARG A 127 1.13 17.33 -14.14
CA ARG A 127 1.43 15.90 -14.08
C ARG A 127 1.47 15.35 -12.66
N THR A 128 0.63 15.88 -11.79
CA THR A 128 0.52 15.46 -10.39
C THR A 128 -0.64 14.48 -10.24
N ILE A 129 -0.44 13.43 -9.44
CA ILE A 129 -1.47 12.43 -9.13
C ILE A 129 -1.53 12.22 -7.62
N ALA A 130 -2.75 12.30 -7.08
CA ALA A 130 -3.10 11.86 -5.74
C ALA A 130 -3.86 10.54 -5.85
N LEU A 131 -3.48 9.57 -5.02
CA LEU A 131 -4.09 8.26 -5.00
C LEU A 131 -4.63 7.96 -3.61
N TYR A 132 -5.58 7.03 -3.59
CA TYR A 132 -5.93 6.30 -2.38
C TYR A 132 -4.67 5.73 -1.69
N PRO A 133 -4.60 5.74 -0.34
CA PRO A 133 -3.46 5.23 0.41
C PRO A 133 -3.01 3.84 -0.04
N HIS A 134 -1.69 3.62 -0.06
CA HIS A 134 -1.01 2.37 -0.47
C HIS A 134 -1.10 1.96 -1.96
N CYS A 135 -1.88 2.66 -2.80
CA CYS A 135 -1.96 2.40 -4.25
C CYS A 135 -0.86 3.11 -5.07
N VAL A 136 0.38 3.10 -4.59
CA VAL A 136 1.49 3.91 -5.15
C VAL A 136 2.33 3.15 -6.20
N ARG A 137 2.26 1.82 -6.23
CA ARG A 137 3.12 0.97 -7.07
C ARG A 137 2.32 0.02 -7.92
N GLY A 138 2.68 -0.06 -9.20
CA GLY A 138 2.19 -1.09 -10.10
C GLY A 138 2.62 -2.48 -9.66
N ARG A 139 1.82 -3.49 -10.02
CA ARG A 139 2.02 -4.89 -9.65
C ARG A 139 3.44 -5.39 -9.94
N ARG A 140 3.98 -5.16 -11.15
CA ARG A 140 5.32 -5.68 -11.53
C ARG A 140 6.42 -4.98 -10.76
N ALA A 141 6.33 -3.67 -10.57
CA ALA A 141 7.31 -2.91 -9.78
C ALA A 141 7.41 -3.42 -8.33
N PHE A 142 6.27 -3.80 -7.73
CA PHE A 142 6.23 -4.42 -6.41
C PHE A 142 6.91 -5.80 -6.40
N TYR A 143 6.56 -6.70 -7.31
CA TYR A 143 7.17 -8.03 -7.39
C TYR A 143 8.68 -7.98 -7.63
N THR A 144 9.17 -7.13 -8.54
CA THR A 144 10.60 -7.01 -8.81
C THR A 144 11.36 -6.49 -7.59
N LEU A 145 10.77 -5.58 -6.81
CA LEU A 145 11.39 -5.08 -5.59
C LEU A 145 11.47 -6.18 -4.52
N VAL A 146 10.37 -6.90 -4.29
CA VAL A 146 10.33 -8.00 -3.31
C VAL A 146 11.29 -9.11 -3.73
N PHE A 147 11.31 -9.50 -5.00
CA PHE A 147 12.23 -10.50 -5.53
C PHE A 147 13.69 -10.09 -5.34
N ARG A 148 14.02 -8.81 -5.61
CA ARG A 148 15.37 -8.28 -5.40
C ARG A 148 15.79 -8.34 -3.93
N TRP A 149 14.92 -7.94 -3.01
CA TRP A 149 15.21 -8.03 -1.57
C TRP A 149 15.27 -9.47 -1.08
N TRP A 150 14.39 -10.34 -1.55
CA TRP A 150 14.43 -11.76 -1.27
C TRP A 150 15.77 -12.37 -1.72
N PHE A 151 16.24 -12.06 -2.94
CA PHE A 151 17.53 -12.53 -3.43
C PHE A 151 18.71 -12.04 -2.57
N ILE A 152 18.67 -10.79 -2.11
CA ILE A 152 19.72 -10.23 -1.24
C ILE A 152 19.72 -10.94 0.13
N PHE A 153 18.56 -11.12 0.76
CA PHE A 153 18.45 -11.73 2.09
C PHE A 153 18.67 -13.25 2.07
N ALA A 154 18.02 -13.95 1.14
CA ALA A 154 18.11 -15.41 1.05
C ALA A 154 19.40 -15.89 0.37
N GLY A 155 19.95 -15.11 -0.56
CA GLY A 155 21.18 -15.45 -1.27
C GLY A 155 22.41 -14.84 -0.60
N ILE A 156 22.60 -13.53 -0.76
CA ILE A 156 23.85 -12.85 -0.40
C ILE A 156 24.08 -12.86 1.11
N TYR A 157 23.09 -12.43 1.90
CA TYR A 157 23.24 -12.34 3.35
C TYR A 157 23.44 -13.72 3.99
N ALA A 158 22.67 -14.72 3.56
CA ALA A 158 22.84 -16.09 4.02
C ALA A 158 24.23 -16.63 3.68
N ALA A 159 24.71 -16.44 2.44
CA ALA A 159 26.03 -16.89 2.02
C ALA A 159 27.17 -16.18 2.78
N VAL A 160 27.06 -14.87 2.98
CA VAL A 160 28.05 -14.09 3.76
C VAL A 160 28.07 -14.56 5.21
N LEU A 161 26.91 -14.82 5.84
CA LEU A 161 26.88 -15.32 7.21
C LEU A 161 27.51 -16.71 7.32
N THR A 162 27.21 -17.62 6.38
CA THR A 162 27.86 -18.94 6.33
C THR A 162 29.37 -18.83 6.13
N PHE A 163 29.82 -17.92 5.25
CA PHE A 163 31.25 -17.68 5.03
C PHE A 163 31.97 -17.08 6.26
N LEU A 164 31.31 -16.16 6.96
CA LEU A 164 31.82 -15.62 8.23
C LEU A 164 31.93 -16.72 9.29
N LEU A 165 30.87 -17.51 9.48
CA LEU A 165 30.88 -18.64 10.41
C LEU A 165 31.97 -19.66 10.06
N PHE A 166 32.27 -19.86 8.77
CA PHE A 166 33.36 -20.74 8.32
C PHE A 166 34.75 -20.20 8.71
N SER A 167 34.90 -18.87 8.72
CA SER A 167 36.14 -18.22 9.12
C SER A 167 36.41 -18.28 10.63
N PHE A 168 35.38 -18.60 11.43
CA PHE A 168 35.53 -18.85 12.86
C PHE A 168 35.78 -20.35 13.09
N GLU A 169 37.05 -20.71 13.39
CA GLU A 169 37.49 -22.07 13.76
C GLU A 169 36.51 -22.87 14.65
N PRO A 170 35.97 -22.34 15.75
CA PRO A 170 35.08 -23.10 16.63
C PRO A 170 33.73 -23.49 16.00
N PHE A 171 33.30 -22.79 14.94
CA PHE A 171 32.06 -23.09 14.22
C PHE A 171 32.28 -24.02 13.03
N ASN A 172 33.52 -24.18 12.55
CA ASN A 172 33.83 -24.92 11.34
C ASN A 172 33.41 -26.40 11.44
N GLU A 173 33.63 -27.04 12.59
CA GLU A 173 33.19 -28.43 12.82
C GLU A 173 31.67 -28.59 12.78
N TYR A 174 30.92 -27.58 13.22
CA TYR A 174 29.45 -27.59 13.21
C TYR A 174 28.88 -27.33 11.82
N LEU A 175 29.59 -26.59 10.96
CA LEU A 175 29.15 -26.31 9.58
C LEU A 175 29.09 -27.55 8.70
N PHE A 176 29.88 -28.59 8.97
CA PHE A 176 29.82 -29.85 8.22
C PHE A 176 28.79 -30.85 8.75
N GLN A 177 28.12 -30.52 9.85
CA GLN A 177 27.10 -31.39 10.43
C GLN A 177 25.76 -31.21 9.73
N LEU A 178 25.13 -32.32 9.33
CA LEU A 178 23.75 -32.35 8.81
C LEU A 178 22.73 -31.55 9.64
N PRO A 179 22.69 -31.62 10.99
CA PRO A 179 21.74 -30.83 11.79
C PRO A 179 21.88 -29.32 11.61
N PHE A 180 23.08 -28.81 11.35
CA PHE A 180 23.29 -27.38 11.09
C PHE A 180 22.59 -26.96 9.79
N TRP A 181 22.80 -27.71 8.70
CA TRP A 181 22.15 -27.42 7.41
C TRP A 181 20.64 -27.59 7.45
N ILE A 182 20.12 -28.53 8.24
CA ILE A 182 18.67 -28.69 8.45
C ILE A 182 18.10 -27.47 9.17
N CYS A 183 18.73 -27.02 10.25
CA CYS A 183 18.28 -25.84 11.01
C CYS A 183 18.40 -24.56 10.18
N TRP A 184 19.53 -24.39 9.48
CA TRP A 184 19.80 -23.26 8.59
C TRP A 184 18.82 -23.21 7.42
N GLY A 185 18.58 -24.35 6.75
CA GLY A 185 17.58 -24.48 5.70
C GLY A 185 16.17 -24.17 6.21
N GLY A 186 15.81 -24.66 7.40
CA GLY A 186 14.53 -24.35 8.04
C GLY A 186 14.34 -22.85 8.30
N LEU A 187 15.39 -22.14 8.71
CA LEU A 187 15.36 -20.70 8.93
C LEU A 187 15.15 -19.94 7.60
N VAL A 188 15.89 -20.30 6.56
CA VAL A 188 15.74 -19.68 5.22
C VAL A 188 14.36 -19.94 4.62
N ILE A 189 13.84 -21.17 4.78
CA ILE A 189 12.49 -21.54 4.31
C ILE A 189 11.42 -20.76 5.06
N SER A 190 11.51 -20.66 6.40
CA SER A 190 10.54 -19.91 7.19
C SER A 190 10.56 -18.41 6.86
N ALA A 191 11.74 -17.82 6.70
CA ALA A 191 11.88 -16.43 6.27
C ALA A 191 11.30 -16.20 4.85
N THR A 192 11.58 -17.11 3.92
CA THR A 192 11.00 -17.06 2.56
C THR A 192 9.49 -17.19 2.59
N PHE A 193 8.95 -18.06 3.44
CA PHE A 193 7.51 -18.25 3.61
C PHE A 193 6.83 -16.98 4.15
N VAL A 194 7.42 -16.31 5.14
CA VAL A 194 6.92 -15.03 5.66
C VAL A 194 6.94 -13.96 4.55
N ILE A 195 8.02 -13.85 3.78
CA ILE A 195 8.12 -12.91 2.66
C ILE A 195 7.06 -13.20 1.60
N PHE A 196 6.81 -14.48 1.29
CA PHE A 196 5.79 -14.91 0.34
C PHE A 196 4.36 -14.60 0.82
N MET A 197 4.06 -14.87 2.09
CA MET A 197 2.78 -14.51 2.72
C MET A 197 2.55 -13.01 2.67
N LEU A 198 3.57 -12.23 3.02
CA LEU A 198 3.52 -10.77 2.93
C LEU A 198 3.28 -10.35 1.48
N MET A 199 4.02 -10.91 0.52
CA MET A 199 3.84 -10.64 -0.90
C MET A 199 2.39 -10.84 -1.33
N LEU A 200 1.77 -11.98 -0.99
CA LEU A 200 0.37 -12.27 -1.30
C LEU A 200 -0.59 -11.22 -0.74
N GLN A 201 -0.38 -10.79 0.51
CA GLN A 201 -1.20 -9.76 1.17
C GLN A 201 -1.19 -8.42 0.41
N TRP A 202 -0.05 -8.06 -0.20
CA TRP A 202 0.11 -6.77 -0.92
C TRP A 202 -0.21 -6.86 -2.42
N THR A 203 -0.40 -8.06 -2.98
CA THR A 203 -0.83 -8.23 -4.38
C THR A 203 -2.14 -7.51 -4.76
N PRO A 204 -3.23 -7.52 -3.95
CA PRO A 204 -4.47 -6.83 -4.32
C PRO A 204 -4.28 -5.32 -4.48
N PHE A 205 -3.48 -4.69 -3.61
CA PHE A 205 -3.12 -3.27 -3.73
C PHE A 205 -2.41 -2.97 -5.06
N GLY A 206 -1.47 -3.84 -5.45
CA GLY A 206 -0.79 -3.71 -6.74
C GLY A 206 -1.73 -3.89 -7.95
N LYS A 207 -2.78 -4.72 -7.83
CA LYS A 207 -3.80 -4.85 -8.89
C LYS A 207 -4.69 -3.61 -8.97
N ALA A 208 -5.13 -3.09 -7.82
CA ALA A 208 -5.95 -1.89 -7.73
C ALA A 208 -5.22 -0.69 -8.34
N ALA A 209 -3.96 -0.46 -7.94
CA ALA A 209 -3.12 0.61 -8.49
C ALA A 209 -2.94 0.48 -10.01
N GLN A 210 -2.65 -0.72 -10.52
CA GLN A 210 -2.51 -0.96 -11.96
C GLN A 210 -3.78 -0.60 -12.73
N ARG A 211 -4.97 -0.95 -12.22
CA ARG A 211 -6.24 -0.61 -12.87
C ARG A 211 -6.46 0.90 -12.89
N VAL A 212 -6.24 1.57 -11.76
CA VAL A 212 -6.32 3.02 -11.67
C VAL A 212 -5.38 3.68 -12.67
N PHE A 213 -4.13 3.22 -12.77
CA PHE A 213 -3.16 3.74 -13.73
C PHE A 213 -3.58 3.49 -15.18
N SER A 214 -4.19 2.34 -15.47
CA SER A 214 -4.71 2.02 -16.80
C SER A 214 -5.86 2.93 -17.20
N VAL A 215 -6.78 3.22 -16.26
CA VAL A 215 -7.95 4.08 -16.49
C VAL A 215 -7.54 5.54 -16.66
N LEU A 216 -6.52 5.99 -15.92
CA LEU A 216 -5.95 7.32 -16.07
C LEU A 216 -5.05 7.47 -17.31
N GLY A 217 -4.74 6.37 -18.02
CA GLY A 217 -3.98 6.39 -19.26
C GLY A 217 -2.47 6.55 -19.09
N LEU A 218 -1.91 6.14 -17.94
CA LEU A 218 -0.47 6.17 -17.72
C LEU A 218 0.27 5.17 -18.63
N ARG A 219 1.47 5.57 -19.07
CA ARG A 219 2.35 4.72 -19.90
C ARG A 219 2.96 3.61 -19.02
N ASP A 220 2.67 2.36 -19.37
CA ASP A 220 3.02 1.14 -18.61
C ASP A 220 2.42 1.03 -17.18
N PRO A 221 1.10 0.80 -17.05
CA PRO A 221 0.40 0.70 -15.76
C PRO A 221 0.94 -0.37 -14.81
N SER A 222 1.65 -1.38 -15.34
CA SER A 222 2.14 -2.51 -14.55
C SER A 222 3.53 -2.25 -13.96
N GLY A 223 4.37 -1.51 -14.70
CA GLY A 223 5.77 -1.22 -14.36
C GLY A 223 6.00 0.12 -13.66
N VAL A 224 5.02 1.03 -13.66
CA VAL A 224 5.17 2.36 -13.04
C VAL A 224 5.32 2.25 -11.52
N ASP A 225 6.43 2.82 -11.03
CA ASP A 225 6.66 3.11 -9.61
C ASP A 225 6.65 4.62 -9.44
N LEU A 226 5.53 5.14 -8.96
CA LEU A 226 5.31 6.57 -8.82
C LEU A 226 6.34 7.23 -7.90
N LYS A 227 6.88 6.51 -6.91
CA LYS A 227 7.97 7.03 -6.07
C LYS A 227 9.25 7.25 -6.86
N LYS A 228 9.56 6.36 -7.81
CA LYS A 228 10.76 6.48 -8.65
C LYS A 228 10.60 7.58 -9.68
N THR A 229 9.45 7.67 -10.35
CA THR A 229 9.19 8.74 -11.33
C THR A 229 9.17 10.10 -10.66
N THR A 230 8.54 10.23 -9.49
CA THR A 230 8.54 11.49 -8.72
C THR A 230 9.95 11.90 -8.29
N LYS A 231 10.75 10.94 -7.81
CA LYS A 231 12.15 11.23 -7.43
C LYS A 231 13.01 11.65 -8.63
N ALA A 232 12.75 11.08 -9.82
CA ALA A 232 13.46 11.41 -11.05
C ALA A 232 13.01 12.75 -11.67
N GLN A 233 11.75 13.13 -11.49
CA GLN A 233 11.16 14.36 -12.06
C GLN A 233 11.01 15.51 -11.03
N ARG A 234 11.66 15.40 -9.86
CA ARG A 234 11.60 16.41 -8.81
C ARG A 234 12.28 17.70 -9.25
N LYS A 235 11.56 18.82 -9.20
CA LYS A 235 12.07 20.16 -9.48
C LYS A 235 12.52 20.84 -8.17
N PRO A 236 13.48 21.78 -8.20
CA PRO A 236 14.02 22.44 -7.01
C PRO A 236 13.05 23.36 -6.25
N GLY A 237 11.82 23.55 -6.75
CA GLY A 237 10.73 24.28 -6.08
C GLY A 237 9.57 23.42 -5.59
N ASP A 238 9.66 22.08 -5.70
CA ASP A 238 8.56 21.19 -5.32
C ASP A 238 8.48 21.03 -3.77
N PRO A 239 7.27 21.06 -3.18
CA PRO A 239 7.08 20.94 -1.73
C PRO A 239 7.61 19.60 -1.20
N PRO A 240 8.07 19.53 0.07
CA PRO A 240 8.67 18.33 0.67
C PRO A 240 7.71 17.13 0.74
N GLU A 241 6.42 17.37 0.55
CA GLU A 241 5.33 16.38 0.56
C GLU A 241 5.22 15.61 -0.77
N MET A 242 5.84 16.14 -1.84
CA MET A 242 5.91 15.52 -3.16
C MET A 242 6.88 14.33 -3.13
N GLY A 243 6.36 13.13 -3.43
CA GLY A 243 7.05 11.84 -3.35
C GLY A 243 6.70 11.01 -2.11
N ALA A 244 6.04 11.62 -1.12
CA ALA A 244 5.49 10.94 0.05
C ALA A 244 3.98 10.73 -0.08
N PHE A 245 3.22 11.81 -0.35
CA PHE A 245 1.74 11.78 -0.37
C PHE A 245 1.15 12.01 -1.77
N PHE A 246 1.90 12.70 -2.65
CA PHE A 246 1.55 12.94 -4.06
C PHE A 246 2.70 12.62 -4.97
N PHE A 247 2.37 12.24 -6.20
CA PHE A 247 3.37 11.77 -7.13
C PHE A 247 3.32 12.53 -8.45
N ARG A 248 4.46 12.58 -9.12
CA ARG A 248 4.61 13.10 -10.48
C ARG A 248 4.81 11.94 -11.45
N TYR A 249 4.12 11.98 -12.59
CA TYR A 249 4.16 10.92 -13.60
C TYR A 249 4.56 11.41 -15.00
#